data_AF-C7Z8A8-F1
#
_entry.id   AF-C7Z8A8-F1
#
_cell.length_a   1.000
_cell.length_b   1.000
_cell.length_c   1.000
_cell.angle_alpha   90.00
_cell.angle_beta   90.00
_cell.angle_gamma   90.00
#
_symmetry.space_group_name_H-M   'P 1'
#
loop_
_entity.id
_entity.type
_entity.pdbx_description
1 polymer ?
#
loop_
_entity_poly.entity_id
_entity_poly.type
_entity_poly.pdbx_seq_one_letter_code
_entity_poly.pdbx_strand_id
1 'polypeptide(L)'
;SDTDFPSLVSKYKALRLSALQQTPNAFSSTYEAESKLPDHDWMARLRNQSKDTFVVVDSDGEWVAQVTVYGPVSAEAYTLPPEAGQPPIAPDEDEEKWQMLSLYVLPSHRGKGVAKLLCRE
;
A
#
# COMPACT_ATOMS: atom_id res chain seq x y z
N SER A 1 2.53 16.21 17.50
CA SER A 1 1.90 17.08 16.50
C SER A 1 0.76 16.33 15.88
N ASP A 2 -0.47 16.83 15.99
CA ASP A 2 -1.60 16.25 15.26
C ASP A 2 -1.30 16.37 13.77
N THR A 3 -1.07 15.24 13.12
CA THR A 3 -0.83 15.23 11.68
C THR A 3 -2.19 15.43 11.01
N ASP A 4 -2.38 16.56 10.35
CA ASP A 4 -3.63 16.82 9.64
C ASP A 4 -3.77 15.92 8.39
N PHE A 5 -5.01 15.68 7.96
CA PHE A 5 -5.29 14.81 6.82
C PHE A 5 -4.61 15.26 5.52
N PRO A 6 -4.58 16.56 5.15
CA PRO A 6 -3.81 17.03 4.00
C PRO A 6 -2.32 16.67 4.04
N SER A 7 -1.66 16.80 5.20
CA SER A 7 -0.26 16.42 5.39
C SER A 7 -0.04 14.92 5.14
N LEU A 8 -0.94 14.06 5.64
CA LEU A 8 -0.89 12.62 5.38
C LEU A 8 -1.01 12.30 3.89
N VAL A 9 -1.92 12.98 3.18
CA VAL A 9 -2.12 12.82 1.73
C VAL A 9 -0.88 13.23 0.96
N SER A 10 -0.23 14.34 1.33
CA SER A 10 1.02 14.78 0.71
C SER A 10 2.17 13.78 0.94
N LYS A 11 2.32 13.25 2.16
CA LYS A 11 3.35 12.24 2.46
C LYS A 11 3.11 10.93 1.69
N TYR A 12 1.86 10.46 1.64
CA TYR A 12 1.48 9.29 0.85
C TYR A 12 1.78 9.48 -0.64
N LYS A 13 1.38 10.62 -1.22
CA LYS A 13 1.64 10.96 -2.62
C LYS A 13 3.14 10.97 -2.91
N ALA A 14 3.94 11.63 -2.08
CA ALA A 14 5.39 11.71 -2.26
C ALA A 14 6.05 10.33 -2.26
N LEU A 15 5.72 9.48 -1.29
CA LEU A 15 6.30 8.14 -1.19
C LEU A 15 5.85 7.23 -2.34
N ARG A 16 4.57 7.31 -2.74
CA ARG A 16 4.04 6.56 -3.89
C ARG A 16 4.71 6.97 -5.20
N LEU A 17 4.86 8.27 -5.47
CA LEU A 17 5.52 8.74 -6.68
C LEU A 17 7.01 8.36 -6.70
N SER A 18 7.68 8.43 -5.55
CA SER A 18 9.06 7.95 -5.39
C SER A 18 9.20 6.45 -5.74
N ALA A 19 8.24 5.63 -5.32
CA ALA A 19 8.20 4.21 -5.64
C ALA A 19 8.07 3.95 -7.16
N LEU A 20 7.16 4.67 -7.82
CA LEU A 20 6.94 4.55 -9.26
C LEU A 20 8.16 5.00 -10.07
N GLN A 21 8.84 6.06 -9.64
CA GLN A 21 10.01 6.57 -10.33
C GLN A 21 11.23 5.64 -10.20
N GLN A 22 11.45 5.07 -9.02
CA GLN A 22 12.64 4.25 -8.75
C GLN A 22 12.49 2.80 -9.19
N THR A 23 11.26 2.29 -9.20
CA THR A 23 10.96 0.89 -9.52
C THR A 23 9.78 0.81 -10.51
N PRO A 24 9.93 1.37 -11.74
CA PRO A 24 8.83 1.51 -12.69
C PRO A 24 8.23 0.16 -13.14
N ASN A 25 9.02 -0.91 -13.10
CA ASN A 25 8.57 -2.26 -13.49
C ASN A 25 7.96 -3.06 -12.32
N ALA A 26 7.90 -2.50 -11.11
CA ALA A 26 7.38 -3.18 -9.92
C ALA A 26 5.91 -2.87 -9.64
N PHE A 27 5.30 -1.98 -10.41
CA PHE A 27 3.92 -1.53 -10.20
C PHE A 27 3.12 -1.60 -11.50
N SER A 28 1.80 -1.75 -11.37
CA SER A 28 0.84 -1.75 -12.49
C SER A 28 0.51 -0.35 -13.04
N SER A 29 1.23 0.67 -12.58
CA SER A 29 1.02 2.08 -12.86
C SER A 29 2.36 2.77 -13.04
N THR A 30 2.36 4.01 -13.56
CA THR A 30 3.60 4.74 -13.86
C THR A 30 3.64 6.10 -13.15
N TYR A 31 4.85 6.63 -12.98
CA TYR A 31 5.05 7.97 -12.44
C TYR A 31 4.38 9.03 -13.31
N GLU A 32 4.49 8.93 -14.63
CA GLU A 32 3.93 9.91 -15.59
C GLU A 32 2.40 9.95 -15.53
N ALA A 33 1.76 8.81 -15.26
CA ALA A 33 0.32 8.73 -15.07
C ALA A 33 -0.10 9.29 -13.71
N GLU A 34 0.51 8.81 -12.61
CA GLU A 34 0.08 9.20 -11.27
C GLU A 34 0.46 10.63 -10.88
N SER A 35 1.58 11.17 -11.38
CA SER A 35 2.02 12.55 -11.08
C SER A 35 1.04 13.62 -11.56
N LYS A 36 0.18 13.29 -12.54
CA LYS A 36 -0.85 14.18 -13.08
C LYS A 36 -2.19 14.06 -12.35
N LEU A 37 -2.33 13.12 -11.41
CA LEU A 37 -3.57 12.96 -10.66
C LEU A 37 -3.82 14.19 -9.77
N PRO A 38 -5.03 14.74 -9.79
CA PRO A 38 -5.43 15.84 -8.92
C PRO A 38 -5.45 15.41 -7.45
N ASP A 39 -5.32 16.37 -6.54
CA ASP A 39 -5.22 16.08 -5.10
C ASP A 39 -6.46 15.39 -4.52
N HIS A 40 -7.65 15.58 -5.12
CA HIS A 40 -8.85 14.86 -4.69
C HIS A 40 -8.79 13.35 -4.90
N ASP A 41 -8.08 12.88 -5.93
CA ASP A 41 -7.87 11.44 -6.15
C ASP A 41 -6.94 10.86 -5.09
N TRP A 42 -5.91 11.60 -4.69
CA TRP A 42 -5.02 11.22 -3.60
C TRP A 42 -5.75 11.19 -2.26
N MET A 43 -6.61 12.18 -1.99
CA MET A 43 -7.49 12.19 -0.82
C MET A 43 -8.46 11.00 -0.83
N ALA A 44 -9.06 10.67 -1.98
CA ALA A 44 -9.99 9.56 -2.11
C ALA A 44 -9.33 8.21 -1.83
N ARG A 45 -8.06 8.04 -2.21
CA ARG A 45 -7.29 6.82 -1.90
C ARG A 45 -7.16 6.58 -0.39
N LEU A 46 -6.83 7.61 0.40
CA LEU A 46 -6.69 7.48 1.86
C LEU A 46 -8.03 7.47 2.61
N ARG A 47 -9.13 7.88 1.97
CA ARG A 47 -10.49 7.79 2.55
C ARG A 47 -11.19 6.48 2.23
N ASN A 48 -10.62 5.64 1.38
CA ASN A 48 -11.23 4.38 0.99
C ASN A 48 -11.24 3.42 2.18
N GLN A 49 -12.42 3.19 2.75
CA GLN A 49 -12.59 2.37 3.96
C GLN A 49 -12.30 0.88 3.75
N SER A 50 -12.20 0.42 2.51
CA SER A 50 -11.79 -0.96 2.21
C SER A 50 -10.27 -1.10 2.06
N LYS A 51 -9.51 -0.01 2.25
CA LYS A 51 -8.06 -0.02 2.09
C LYS A 51 -7.37 0.59 3.29
N ASP A 52 -6.51 -0.21 3.91
CA ASP A 52 -5.64 0.26 4.97
C ASP A 52 -4.24 0.50 4.43
N THR A 53 -3.64 1.61 4.85
CA THR A 53 -2.25 1.96 4.52
C THR A 53 -1.45 2.12 5.80
N PHE A 54 -0.49 1.24 5.99
CA PHE A 54 0.45 1.28 7.11
C PHE A 54 1.77 1.86 6.65
N VAL A 55 2.42 2.63 7.52
CA VAL A 55 3.66 3.35 7.19
C VAL A 55 4.70 3.16 8.27
N VAL A 56 5.97 3.15 7.85
CA VAL A 56 7.10 3.28 8.77
C VAL A 56 7.59 4.72 8.70
N VAL A 57 7.67 5.33 9.87
CA VAL A 57 8.21 6.68 10.06
C VAL A 57 9.57 6.55 10.74
N ASP A 58 10.59 7.20 10.21
CA ASP A 58 11.91 7.22 10.84
C ASP A 58 11.98 8.23 12.02
N SER A 59 13.15 8.34 12.64
CA SER A 59 13.36 9.25 13.78
C SER A 59 13.21 10.73 13.43
N ASP A 60 13.34 11.08 12.15
CA ASP A 60 13.24 12.45 11.67
C ASP A 60 11.79 12.81 11.29
N GLY A 61 10.85 11.84 11.38
CA GLY A 61 9.44 12.04 11.05
C GLY A 61 9.11 11.80 9.57
N GLU A 62 10.06 11.26 8.81
CA GLU A 62 9.93 10.99 7.38
C GLU A 62 9.34 9.60 7.13
N TRP A 63 8.46 9.51 6.13
CA TRP A 63 7.86 8.23 5.73
C TRP A 63 8.84 7.46 4.85
N VAL A 64 9.35 6.35 5.37
CA VAL A 64 10.42 5.57 4.72
C VAL A 64 9.94 4.27 4.08
N ALA A 65 8.75 3.82 4.45
CA ALA A 65 8.10 2.66 3.86
C ALA A 65 6.58 2.73 4.00
N GLN A 66 5.88 2.05 3.09
CA GLN A 66 4.43 1.88 3.17
C GLN A 66 4.00 0.51 2.64
N VAL A 67 2.90 0.00 3.17
CA VAL A 67 2.11 -1.09 2.59
C VAL A 67 0.65 -0.65 2.51
N THR A 68 -0.02 -0.99 1.41
CA THR A 68 -1.47 -0.83 1.27
C THR A 68 -2.09 -2.20 1.11
N VAL A 69 -3.06 -2.51 1.96
CA VAL A 69 -3.88 -3.72 1.89
C VAL A 69 -5.32 -3.36 1.52
N TYR A 70 -6.04 -4.31 0.93
CA TYR A 70 -7.44 -4.20 0.57
C TYR A 70 -8.22 -5.35 1.21
N GLY A 71 -9.23 -5.02 2.00
CA GLY A 71 -10.01 -6.01 2.72
C GLY A 71 -10.79 -5.44 3.91
N PRO A 72 -11.42 -6.34 4.69
CA PRO A 72 -11.60 -7.75 4.34
C PRO A 72 -12.52 -7.90 3.10
N VAL A 73 -12.26 -8.89 2.24
CA VAL A 73 -13.12 -9.23 1.09
C VAL A 73 -13.71 -10.62 1.23
N SER A 74 -14.79 -10.89 0.49
CA SER A 74 -15.38 -12.24 0.43
C SER A 74 -14.46 -13.25 -0.25
N ALA A 75 -14.68 -14.53 0.01
CA ALA A 75 -13.96 -15.64 -0.63
C ALA A 75 -14.09 -15.58 -2.15
N GLU A 76 -15.29 -15.23 -2.64
CA GLU A 76 -15.54 -15.03 -4.07
C GLU A 76 -14.66 -13.93 -4.66
N ALA A 77 -14.61 -12.76 -4.02
CA ALA A 77 -13.78 -11.63 -4.48
C ALA A 77 -12.26 -11.87 -4.30
N TYR A 78 -11.88 -12.75 -3.37
CA TYR A 78 -10.49 -13.16 -3.13
C TYR A 78 -10.00 -14.25 -4.08
N THR A 79 -10.92 -14.97 -4.74
CA THR A 79 -10.60 -16.09 -5.63
C THR A 79 -9.94 -15.59 -6.91
N LEU A 80 -8.74 -16.12 -7.18
CA LEU A 80 -7.99 -15.86 -8.39
C LEU A 80 -8.29 -16.92 -9.46
N PRO A 81 -8.01 -16.64 -10.75
CA PRO A 81 -8.06 -17.65 -11.80
C PRO A 81 -7.16 -18.86 -11.48
N PRO A 82 -7.52 -20.09 -11.90
CA PRO A 82 -6.76 -21.31 -11.59
C PRO A 82 -5.27 -21.23 -11.97
N GLU A 83 -4.94 -20.50 -13.03
CA GLU A 83 -3.57 -20.31 -13.52
C GLU A 83 -2.67 -19.58 -12.51
N ALA A 84 -3.25 -18.83 -11.58
CA ALA A 84 -2.52 -18.16 -10.51
C ALA A 84 -2.00 -19.12 -9.44
N GLY A 85 -2.46 -20.38 -9.42
CA GLY A 85 -2.00 -21.40 -8.47
C GLY A 85 -2.29 -21.07 -7.01
N GLN A 86 -3.37 -20.31 -6.75
CA GLN A 86 -3.78 -19.95 -5.40
C GLN A 86 -4.15 -21.21 -4.62
N PRO A 87 -3.66 -21.37 -3.37
CA PRO A 87 -4.07 -22.48 -2.52
C PRO A 87 -5.58 -22.39 -2.20
N PRO A 88 -6.20 -23.50 -1.75
CA PRO A 88 -7.59 -23.48 -1.31
C PRO A 88 -7.84 -22.37 -0.28
N ILE A 89 -8.90 -21.61 -0.50
CA ILE A 89 -9.30 -20.49 0.35
C ILE A 89 -10.31 -20.99 1.37
N ALA A 90 -10.15 -20.59 2.64
CA ALA A 90 -11.12 -20.90 3.69
C ALA A 90 -12.46 -20.15 3.46
N PRO A 91 -13.59 -20.69 3.94
CA PRO A 91 -14.87 -19.97 3.98
C PRO A 91 -14.77 -18.59 4.65
N ASP A 92 -15.73 -17.70 4.39
CA ASP A 92 -15.76 -16.36 4.99
C ASP A 92 -16.02 -16.36 6.49
N GLU A 93 -16.62 -17.43 7.02
CA GLU A 93 -16.86 -17.63 8.46
C GLU A 93 -15.61 -18.03 9.24
N ASP A 94 -14.58 -18.54 8.56
CA ASP A 94 -13.37 -19.08 9.18
C ASP A 94 -12.19 -18.11 9.14
N GLU A 95 -12.12 -17.25 8.11
CA GLU A 95 -10.97 -16.36 7.88
C GLU A 95 -11.32 -15.08 7.10
N GLU A 96 -10.83 -13.94 7.60
CA GLU A 96 -10.83 -12.68 6.85
C GLU A 96 -9.76 -12.66 5.76
N LYS A 97 -10.11 -12.15 4.58
CA LYS A 97 -9.24 -12.19 3.40
C LYS A 97 -8.78 -10.80 3.02
N TRP A 98 -7.47 -10.61 3.01
CA TRP A 98 -6.83 -9.33 2.75
C TRP A 98 -5.83 -9.46 1.60
N GLN A 99 -5.87 -8.51 0.66
CA GLN A 99 -4.97 -8.47 -0.47
C GLN A 99 -3.94 -7.36 -0.29
N MET A 100 -2.65 -7.70 -0.33
CA MET A 100 -1.60 -6.68 -0.40
C MET A 100 -1.56 -6.06 -1.80
N LEU A 101 -1.91 -4.78 -1.93
CA LEU A 101 -1.94 -4.07 -3.21
C LEU A 101 -0.60 -3.43 -3.56
N SER A 102 0.15 -2.96 -2.57
CA SER A 102 1.47 -2.38 -2.79
C SER A 102 2.32 -2.42 -1.54
N LEU A 103 3.62 -2.64 -1.70
CA LEU A 103 4.62 -2.54 -0.65
C LEU A 103 5.84 -1.80 -1.23
N TYR A 104 6.34 -0.82 -0.50
CA TYR A 104 7.54 -0.09 -0.90
C TYR A 104 8.36 0.35 0.30
N VAL A 105 9.68 0.28 0.15
CA VAL A 105 10.68 0.79 1.10
C VAL A 105 11.68 1.64 0.32
N LEU A 106 11.99 2.84 0.83
CA LEU A 106 13.03 3.71 0.26
C LEU A 106 14.36 2.94 0.17
N PRO A 107 15.16 3.09 -0.91
CA PRO A 107 16.41 2.36 -1.09
C PRO A 107 17.38 2.50 0.08
N SER A 108 17.47 3.70 0.67
CA SER A 108 18.31 4.00 1.85
C SER A 108 17.92 3.20 3.10
N HIS A 109 16.73 2.58 3.11
CA HIS A 109 16.15 1.82 4.21
C HIS A 109 15.97 0.32 3.90
N ARG A 110 16.33 -0.13 2.68
CA ARG A 110 16.28 -1.55 2.30
C ARG A 110 17.38 -2.37 2.98
N GLY A 111 17.17 -3.69 3.07
CA GLY A 111 18.12 -4.62 3.69
C GLY A 111 18.18 -4.54 5.23
N LYS A 112 17.42 -3.64 5.86
CA LYS A 112 17.41 -3.40 7.31
C LYS A 112 16.20 -4.03 8.04
N GLY A 113 15.43 -4.87 7.34
CA GLY A 113 14.24 -5.51 7.91
C GLY A 113 12.98 -4.65 7.99
N VAL A 114 12.97 -3.43 7.44
CA VAL A 114 11.83 -2.49 7.50
C VAL A 114 10.53 -3.10 6.95
N ALA A 115 10.57 -3.81 5.84
CA ALA A 115 9.38 -4.48 5.29
C ALA A 115 8.80 -5.54 6.25
N LYS A 116 9.64 -6.19 7.07
CA LYS A 116 9.15 -7.16 8.07
C LYS A 116 8.37 -6.48 9.20
N LEU A 117 8.62 -5.20 9.46
CA LEU A 117 7.83 -4.44 10.44
C LEU A 117 6.42 -4.21 9.90
N LEU A 118 6.29 -3.86 8.62
CA LEU A 118 4.99 -3.65 7.97
C LEU A 118 4.13 -4.91 7.88
N CYS A 119 4.72 -6.10 7.84
CA CYS A 119 3.98 -7.37 7.79
C CYS A 119 3.66 -7.96 9.19
N ARG A 120 3.97 -7.24 10.27
CA ARG A 120 3.63 -7.65 11.65
C ARG A 120 2.38 -6.96 12.18
N GLU A 121 2.01 -5.85 11.56
CA GLU A 121 0.76 -5.13 11.81
C GLU A 121 -0.38 -5.80 11.02
#